data_AF-A0A7Y2EXA7-F1
#
_entry.id   AF-A0A7Y2EXA7-F1
#
_cell.length_a   1.000
_cell.length_b   1.000
_cell.length_c   1.000
_cell.angle_alpha   90.00
_cell.angle_beta   90.00
_cell.angle_gamma   90.00
#
_symmetry.space_group_name_H-M   'P 1'
#
loop_
_entity.id
_entity.type
_entity.pdbx_description
1 polymer ?
#
loop_
_entity_poly.entity_id
_entity_poly.type
_entity_poly.pdbx_seq_one_letter_code
_entity_poly.pdbx_strand_id
1 'polypeptide(L)'
;MYIENRKLKQARKNIGISLQDMAYLLDVDVSNLSKYERGLLKPTREILYGYHCVTQVPFGKLQKPFFMDYVDNVSSRITSLISKMEEKKSSSKHAYRIESMYSILNNVACLKDANDKSHE
;
A
#
# COMPACT_ATOMS: atom_id res chain seq x y z
N MET A 1 8.43 14.06 -2.95
CA MET A 1 9.04 13.54 -4.19
C MET A 1 9.11 12.02 -4.07
N TYR A 2 8.23 11.27 -4.74
CA TYR A 2 8.06 9.82 -4.52
C TYR A 2 9.25 9.02 -5.10
N ILE A 3 10.17 8.61 -4.24
CA ILE A 3 11.36 7.82 -4.58
C ILE A 3 10.99 6.37 -4.98
N GLU A 4 9.74 5.93 -4.77
CA GLU A 4 9.42 4.50 -4.67
C GLU A 4 8.78 3.85 -5.91
N ASN A 5 8.29 4.62 -6.90
CA ASN A 5 7.76 4.07 -8.17
C ASN A 5 8.84 3.58 -9.15
N ARG A 6 10.14 3.82 -8.84
CA ARG A 6 11.27 3.32 -9.64
C ARG A 6 11.35 1.78 -9.65
N LYS A 7 10.69 1.10 -8.71
CA LYS A 7 10.75 -0.36 -8.58
C LYS A 7 10.07 -1.12 -9.71
N LEU A 8 8.94 -0.63 -10.24
CA LEU A 8 8.25 -1.26 -11.37
C LEU A 8 9.11 -1.19 -12.63
N LYS A 9 9.56 0.02 -12.98
CA LYS A 9 10.47 0.24 -14.12
C LYS A 9 11.73 -0.60 -14.03
N GLN A 10 12.33 -0.67 -12.84
CA GLN A 10 13.54 -1.46 -12.62
C GLN A 10 13.25 -2.97 -12.73
N ALA A 11 12.19 -3.47 -12.11
CA ALA A 11 11.78 -4.87 -12.20
C ALA A 11 11.60 -5.31 -13.66
N ARG A 12 10.90 -4.51 -14.47
CA ARG A 12 10.74 -4.77 -15.90
C ARG A 12 12.06 -4.73 -16.67
N LYS A 13 12.90 -3.72 -16.42
CA LYS A 13 14.20 -3.59 -17.10
C LYS A 13 15.16 -4.73 -16.76
N ASN A 14 15.13 -5.24 -15.53
CA ASN A 14 16.00 -6.32 -15.08
C ASN A 14 15.74 -7.64 -15.83
N ILE A 15 14.53 -7.83 -16.36
CA ILE A 15 14.18 -9.00 -17.18
C ILE A 15 14.22 -8.70 -18.69
N GLY A 16 14.68 -7.52 -19.10
CA GLY A 16 14.86 -7.17 -20.51
C GLY A 16 13.57 -6.85 -21.29
N ILE A 17 12.43 -6.70 -20.63
CA ILE A 17 11.14 -6.47 -21.30
C ILE A 17 10.93 -4.99 -21.64
N SER A 18 10.47 -4.69 -22.87
CA SER A 18 10.16 -3.33 -23.29
C SER A 18 8.90 -2.78 -22.59
N LEU A 19 8.70 -1.45 -22.61
CA LEU A 19 7.49 -0.88 -22.02
C LEU A 19 6.24 -1.30 -22.81
N GLN A 20 6.35 -1.38 -24.15
CA GLN A 20 5.26 -1.82 -25.02
C GLN A 20 4.88 -3.28 -24.76
N ASP A 21 5.87 -4.18 -24.62
CA ASP A 21 5.60 -5.60 -24.38
C ASP A 21 4.97 -5.81 -23.01
N MET A 22 5.44 -5.12 -21.98
CA MET A 22 4.81 -5.20 -20.66
C MET A 22 3.37 -4.66 -20.71
N ALA A 23 3.14 -3.56 -21.42
CA ALA A 23 1.80 -3.00 -21.58
C ALA A 23 0.85 -3.99 -22.27
N TYR A 24 1.33 -4.68 -23.30
CA TYR A 24 0.59 -5.75 -23.96
C TYR A 24 0.31 -6.94 -23.02
N LEU A 25 1.33 -7.43 -22.29
CA LEU A 25 1.18 -8.55 -21.34
C LEU A 25 0.20 -8.24 -20.21
N LEU A 26 0.09 -6.98 -19.81
CA LEU A 26 -0.78 -6.53 -18.73
C LEU A 26 -2.12 -5.95 -19.22
N ASP A 27 -2.39 -6.03 -20.53
CA ASP A 27 -3.59 -5.47 -21.17
C ASP A 27 -3.90 -4.02 -20.73
N VAL A 28 -2.89 -3.14 -20.85
CA VAL A 28 -2.97 -1.74 -20.42
C VAL A 28 -2.34 -0.80 -21.44
N ASP A 29 -2.87 0.42 -21.55
CA ASP A 29 -2.25 1.44 -22.38
C ASP A 29 -0.80 1.73 -21.97
N VAL A 30 0.10 1.76 -22.95
CA VAL A 30 1.52 2.11 -22.77
C VAL A 30 1.67 3.46 -22.06
N SER A 31 0.79 4.43 -22.33
CA SER A 31 0.78 5.74 -21.69
C SER A 31 0.47 5.65 -20.19
N ASN A 32 -0.49 4.82 -19.81
CA ASN A 32 -0.83 4.59 -18.39
C ASN A 32 0.29 3.84 -17.68
N LEU A 33 0.83 2.79 -18.31
CA LEU A 33 1.98 2.06 -17.77
C LEU A 33 3.19 2.97 -17.55
N SER A 34 3.48 3.87 -18.49
CA SER A 34 4.52 4.89 -18.35
C SER A 34 4.28 5.82 -17.17
N LYS A 35 3.03 6.23 -16.91
CA LYS A 35 2.69 7.09 -15.76
C LYS A 35 2.85 6.31 -14.44
N TYR A 36 2.45 5.05 -14.39
CA TYR A 36 2.68 4.16 -13.24
C TYR A 36 4.18 4.05 -12.92
N GLU A 37 5.00 3.71 -13.92
CA GLU A 37 6.45 3.54 -13.74
C GLU A 37 7.21 4.83 -13.36
N ARG A 38 6.65 5.99 -13.70
CA ARG A 38 7.19 7.30 -13.32
C ARG A 38 6.63 7.81 -11.99
N GLY A 39 5.63 7.13 -11.43
CA GLY A 39 4.93 7.57 -10.23
C GLY A 39 4.05 8.80 -10.41
N LEU A 40 3.64 9.07 -11.65
CA LEU A 40 2.66 10.11 -11.98
C LEU A 40 1.23 9.63 -11.79
N LEU A 41 1.03 8.32 -11.74
CA LEU A 41 -0.25 7.67 -11.47
C LEU A 41 -0.02 6.52 -10.49
N LYS A 42 -0.97 6.31 -9.56
CA LYS A 42 -0.92 5.19 -8.62
C LYS A 42 -1.28 3.88 -9.35
N PRO A 43 -0.38 2.88 -9.39
CA PRO A 43 -0.69 1.57 -9.94
C PRO A 43 -1.89 0.93 -9.23
N THR A 44 -2.73 0.24 -9.98
CA THR A 44 -3.79 -0.59 -9.39
C THR A 44 -3.20 -1.89 -8.83
N ARG A 45 -4.00 -2.65 -8.08
CA ARG A 45 -3.55 -3.95 -7.55
C ARG A 45 -3.26 -4.94 -8.68
N GLU A 46 -4.08 -4.91 -9.73
CA GLU A 46 -3.93 -5.73 -10.93
C GLU A 46 -2.58 -5.47 -11.60
N ILE A 47 -2.16 -4.20 -11.72
CA ILE A 47 -0.83 -3.85 -12.23
C ILE A 47 0.27 -4.44 -11.32
N LEU A 48 0.15 -4.29 -10.01
CA LEU A 48 1.17 -4.83 -9.08
C LEU A 48 1.26 -6.36 -9.14
N TYR A 49 0.14 -7.07 -9.28
CA TYR A 49 0.12 -8.53 -9.48
C TYR A 49 0.73 -8.91 -10.82
N GLY A 50 0.38 -8.19 -11.89
CA GLY A 50 0.97 -8.39 -13.21
C GLY A 50 2.49 -8.28 -13.20
N TYR A 51 3.04 -7.22 -12.58
CA TYR A 51 4.49 -7.10 -12.42
C TYR A 51 5.08 -8.24 -11.60
N HIS A 52 4.43 -8.67 -10.51
CA HIS A 52 4.90 -9.82 -9.73
C HIS A 52 4.98 -11.09 -10.59
N CYS A 53 3.93 -11.41 -11.35
CA CYS A 53 3.87 -12.59 -12.21
C CYS A 53 4.95 -12.56 -13.31
N VAL A 54 5.14 -11.41 -13.96
CA VAL A 54 6.07 -11.29 -15.10
C VAL A 54 7.52 -11.19 -14.65
N THR A 55 7.80 -10.45 -13.57
CA THR A 55 9.18 -10.14 -13.15
C THR A 55 9.70 -11.03 -12.03
N GLN A 56 8.84 -11.84 -11.40
CA GLN A 56 9.14 -12.65 -10.22
C GLN A 56 9.65 -11.83 -9.02
N VAL A 57 9.53 -10.49 -9.06
CA VAL A 57 9.85 -9.64 -7.91
C VAL A 57 8.78 -9.86 -6.84
N PRO A 58 9.17 -10.16 -5.58
CA PRO A 58 8.21 -10.37 -4.51
C PRO A 58 7.23 -9.19 -4.38
N PHE A 59 5.94 -9.49 -4.35
CA PHE A 59 4.87 -8.49 -4.30
C PHE A 59 5.06 -7.47 -3.16
N GLY A 60 5.52 -7.94 -1.99
CA GLY A 60 5.90 -7.09 -0.85
C GLY A 60 6.87 -5.96 -1.20
N LYS A 61 7.85 -6.22 -2.07
CA LYS A 61 8.83 -5.20 -2.50
C LYS A 61 8.22 -4.14 -3.42
N LEU A 62 7.20 -4.51 -4.21
CA LEU A 62 6.49 -3.64 -5.15
C LEU A 62 5.39 -2.81 -4.46
N GLN A 63 4.72 -3.39 -3.47
CA GLN A 63 3.56 -2.76 -2.82
C GLN A 63 3.88 -1.89 -1.61
N LYS A 64 5.10 -2.00 -1.05
CA LYS A 64 5.49 -1.38 0.23
C LYS A 64 5.00 0.07 0.40
N PRO A 65 5.19 0.98 -0.57
CA PRO A 65 4.70 2.36 -0.49
C PRO A 65 3.19 2.44 -0.28
N PHE A 66 2.46 1.66 -1.08
CA PHE A 66 1.00 1.66 -1.09
C PHE A 66 0.42 1.05 0.18
N PHE A 67 1.12 0.06 0.73
CA PHE A 67 0.74 -0.54 2.01
C PHE A 67 0.90 0.45 3.16
N MET A 68 2.00 1.23 3.19
CA MET A 68 2.21 2.24 4.23
C MET A 68 1.20 3.38 4.17
N ASP A 69 0.91 3.90 2.97
CA ASP A 69 -0.17 4.89 2.78
C ASP A 69 -1.52 4.36 3.30
N TYR A 70 -1.78 3.07 3.09
CA TYR A 70 -3.01 2.43 3.53
C TYR A 70 -3.06 2.28 5.06
N VAL A 71 -1.95 1.85 5.68
CA VAL A 71 -1.79 1.75 7.14
C VAL A 71 -2.00 3.12 7.80
N ASP A 72 -1.41 4.18 7.25
CA ASP A 72 -1.55 5.53 7.78
C ASP A 72 -3.00 6.04 7.65
N ASN A 73 -3.68 5.75 6.52
CA ASN A 73 -5.09 6.09 6.33
C ASN A 73 -6.01 5.38 7.34
N VAL A 74 -5.83 4.07 7.51
CA VAL A 74 -6.62 3.28 8.46
C VAL A 74 -6.38 3.76 9.89
N SER A 75 -5.12 4.01 10.26
CA SER A 75 -4.76 4.57 11.57
C SER A 75 -5.46 5.89 11.84
N SER A 76 -5.41 6.83 10.89
CA SER A 76 -6.08 8.13 10.99
C SER A 76 -7.59 8.00 11.18
N ARG A 77 -8.24 7.08 10.45
CA ARG A 77 -9.67 6.81 10.58
C ARG A 77 -10.05 6.20 11.93
N ILE A 78 -9.23 5.30 12.46
CA ILE A 78 -9.44 4.71 13.80
C ILE A 78 -9.34 5.82 14.85
N THR A 79 -8.29 6.64 14.82
CA THR A 79 -8.12 7.77 15.74
C THR A 79 -9.30 8.73 15.68
N SER A 80 -9.74 9.13 14.49
CA SER A 80 -10.92 9.99 14.32
C SER A 80 -12.20 9.35 14.88
N LEU A 81 -12.34 8.03 14.74
CA LEU A 81 -13.49 7.30 15.27
C LEU A 81 -13.47 7.22 16.79
N ILE A 82 -12.31 6.99 17.40
CA ILE A 82 -12.11 7.01 18.85
C ILE A 82 -12.51 8.37 19.41
N SER A 83 -11.99 9.47 18.86
CA SER A 83 -12.33 10.82 19.34
C SER A 83 -13.84 11.09 19.29
N LYS A 84 -14.51 10.71 18.20
CA LYS A 84 -15.98 10.82 18.07
C LYS A 84 -16.77 9.95 19.05
N MET A 85 -16.18 8.85 19.53
CA MET A 85 -16.81 7.99 20.54
C MET A 85 -16.62 8.53 21.96
N GLU A 86 -15.48 9.15 22.23
CA GLU A 86 -15.14 9.76 23.53
C GLU A 86 -15.96 11.03 23.82
N GLU A 87 -16.38 11.77 22.79
CA GLU A 87 -17.27 12.94 22.91
C GLU A 87 -18.70 12.60 23.40
N LYS A 88 -19.10 11.32 23.37
CA LYS A 88 -20.46 10.88 23.70
C LYS A 88 -20.56 10.33 25.13
N LYS A 89 -21.73 10.52 25.76
CA LYS A 89 -22.02 9.97 27.10
C LYS A 89 -21.80 8.46 27.11
N SER A 90 -20.88 7.97 27.95
CA SER A 90 -20.43 6.59 27.86
C SER A 90 -21.38 5.62 28.56
N SER A 91 -21.59 4.47 27.93
CA SER A 91 -22.14 3.26 28.55
C SER A 91 -21.05 2.19 28.61
N SER A 92 -21.25 1.12 29.38
CA SER A 92 -20.32 -0.02 29.42
C SER A 92 -20.04 -0.60 28.02
N LYS A 93 -21.09 -0.70 27.18
CA LYS A 93 -20.97 -1.10 25.77
C LYS A 93 -20.17 -0.10 24.94
N HIS A 94 -20.27 1.20 25.24
CA HIS A 94 -19.51 2.24 24.57
C HIS A 94 -18.02 2.18 24.95
N ALA A 95 -17.71 1.98 26.22
CA ALA A 95 -16.35 1.83 26.73
C ALA A 95 -15.63 0.61 26.11
N TYR A 96 -16.29 -0.55 26.07
CA TYR A 96 -15.74 -1.75 25.43
C TYR A 96 -15.42 -1.55 23.94
N ARG A 97 -16.25 -0.79 23.22
CA ARG A 97 -15.99 -0.46 21.81
C ARG A 97 -14.74 0.42 21.65
N ILE A 98 -14.55 1.39 22.54
CA ILE A 98 -13.37 2.26 22.54
C ILE A 98 -12.10 1.42 22.79
N GLU A 99 -12.12 0.54 23.79
CA GLU A 99 -11.01 -0.39 24.08
C GLU A 99 -10.69 -1.27 22.87
N SER A 100 -11.72 -1.82 22.22
CA SER A 100 -11.55 -2.60 20.98
C SER A 100 -10.88 -1.77 19.87
N MET A 101 -11.24 -0.49 19.71
CA MET A 101 -10.61 0.39 18.71
C MET A 101 -9.15 0.67 19.03
N TYR A 102 -8.79 0.87 20.31
CA TYR A 102 -7.38 1.02 20.72
C TYR A 102 -6.57 -0.26 20.45
N SER A 103 -7.14 -1.44 20.71
CA SER A 103 -6.50 -2.72 20.36
C SER A 103 -6.24 -2.84 18.85
N ILE A 104 -7.21 -2.46 18.02
CA ILE A 104 -7.05 -2.45 16.56
C ILE A 104 -5.97 -1.43 16.14
N LEU A 105 -5.98 -0.22 16.73
CA LEU A 105 -4.97 0.80 16.44
C LEU A 105 -3.57 0.29 16.74
N ASN A 106 -3.37 -0.36 17.89
CA ASN A 106 -2.09 -0.96 18.25
C ASN A 106 -1.64 -2.00 17.22
N ASN A 107 -2.54 -2.90 16.80
CA ASN A 107 -2.23 -3.90 15.78
C ASN A 107 -1.81 -3.25 14.45
N VAL A 108 -2.52 -2.21 14.02
CA VAL A 108 -2.21 -1.48 12.77
C VAL A 108 -0.88 -0.71 12.89
N ALA A 109 -0.59 -0.11 14.05
CA ALA A 109 0.68 0.54 14.30
C ALA A 109 1.85 -0.44 14.27
N CYS A 110 1.71 -1.64 14.86
CA CYS A 110 2.75 -2.67 14.80
C CYS A 110 3.07 -3.14 13.36
N LEU A 111 2.12 -3.05 12.42
CA LEU A 111 2.38 -3.36 11.01
C LEU A 111 3.35 -2.37 10.36
N LYS A 112 3.38 -1.11 10.83
CA LYS A 112 4.36 -0.10 10.41
C LYS A 112 5.77 -0.51 10.84
N ASP A 113 5.92 -0.83 12.13
CA ASP A 113 7.21 -1.22 12.71
C ASP A 113 7.78 -2.51 12.12
N ALA A 114 6.93 -3.51 11.86
CA ALA A 114 7.35 -4.78 11.26
C ALA A 114 7.84 -4.61 9.81
N ASN A 115 7.18 -3.73 9.05
CA ASN A 115 7.53 -3.42 7.67
C ASN A 115 8.83 -2.59 7.56
N ASP A 116 9.20 -1.86 8.61
CA ASP A 116 10.46 -1.14 8.69
C ASP A 116 11.64 -2.06 9.07
N LYS A 117 11.41 -3.08 9.93
CA LYS A 117 12.43 -4.05 10.37
C LYS A 117 12.77 -5.17 9.39
N SER A 118 11.93 -5.43 8.38
CA SER A 118 12.13 -6.51 7.40
C SER A 118 13.26 -6.24 6.38
N HIS A 119 14.19 -5.33 6.69
CA HIS A 119 15.16 -4.74 5.76
C HIS A 119 16.56 -4.44 6.36
N GLU A 120 16.90 -5.06 7.48
CA GLU A 120 18.31 -5.43 7.73
C GLU A 120 18.59 -6.80 7.09
#